data_AF-A0A9W6HP99-F1
#
_entry.id   AF-A0A9W6HP99-F1
#
_cell.length_a   1.000
_cell.length_b   1.000
_cell.length_c   1.000
_cell.angle_alpha   90.00
_cell.angle_beta   90.00
_cell.angle_gamma   90.00
#
_symmetry.space_group_name_H-M   'P 1'
#
loop_
_entity.id
_entity.type
_entity.pdbx_description
1 polymer ?
#
loop_
_entity_poly.entity_id
_entity_poly.type
_entity_poly.pdbx_seq_one_letter_code
_entity_poly.pdbx_strand_id
1 'polypeptide(L)'
;MADEFSFLAAQAADLGVTPPPVRRLTHPLPDGRVVSALQYGDAATGAYPPPRVTFLHGAGLNAHTWDTTVLALGRPALALDLPGHGDSSWRADAAYTATHLAADIADAVAEWTDAPQVLVGQSLGGLTAAALTRLRPDLVRSLVIVDITPGIDPDAGAAQIAAFFAGPTDWARRDELVERALAFGLGGTREAATRSVFLNSRVRADGRVEWKHHFAHLANAAPAGTASDRAALRSAISASGWEDLAAVSAPIVLVRGERGFVTAPDAETFRTHAPDATIVVVPAGHNVQEELPVPLAALVVDALDE
;
A
#
# COMPACT_ATOMS: atom_id res chain seq x y z
N MET A 1 -4.12 24.60 -11.35
CA MET A 1 -2.99 23.65 -11.31
C MET A 1 -3.54 22.33 -10.83
N ALA A 2 -3.10 21.20 -11.39
CA ALA A 2 -3.50 19.90 -10.90
C ALA A 2 -2.87 19.65 -9.53
N ASP A 3 -3.68 19.20 -8.58
CA ASP A 3 -3.27 18.67 -7.28
C ASP A 3 -3.39 17.13 -7.27
N GLU A 4 -3.13 16.53 -6.11
CA GLU A 4 -3.21 15.08 -5.91
C GLU A 4 -4.63 14.49 -6.11
N PHE A 5 -5.69 15.28 -5.93
CA PHE A 5 -7.09 14.82 -6.04
C PHE A 5 -7.68 15.05 -7.43
N SER A 6 -6.95 15.72 -8.31
CA SER A 6 -7.41 16.10 -9.65
C SER A 6 -7.74 14.91 -10.56
N PHE A 7 -7.27 13.70 -10.23
CA PHE A 7 -7.55 12.47 -10.98
C PHE A 7 -8.80 11.73 -10.51
N LEU A 8 -9.26 11.99 -9.28
CA LEU A 8 -10.31 11.20 -8.64
C LEU A 8 -11.65 11.33 -9.38
N ALA A 9 -11.97 12.52 -9.91
CA ALA A 9 -13.19 12.76 -10.65
C ALA A 9 -13.29 11.93 -11.95
N ALA A 10 -12.17 11.76 -12.66
CA ALA A 10 -12.12 10.93 -13.86
C ALA A 10 -12.31 9.45 -13.51
N GLN A 11 -11.63 8.96 -12.47
CA GLN A 11 -11.78 7.59 -12.00
C GLN A 11 -13.22 7.30 -11.52
N ALA A 12 -13.86 8.26 -10.85
CA ALA A 12 -15.25 8.13 -10.43
C ALA A 12 -16.20 8.06 -11.63
N ALA A 13 -15.95 8.86 -12.68
CA ALA A 13 -16.71 8.82 -13.92
C ALA A 13 -16.59 7.48 -14.64
N ASP A 14 -15.38 6.90 -14.71
CA ASP A 14 -15.13 5.58 -15.32
C ASP A 14 -15.89 4.46 -14.60
N LEU A 15 -16.09 4.59 -13.28
CA LEU A 15 -16.89 3.66 -12.47
C LEU A 15 -18.39 3.99 -12.44
N GLY A 16 -18.82 5.14 -12.99
CA GLY A 16 -20.20 5.60 -12.90
C GLY A 16 -20.65 5.98 -11.48
N VAL A 17 -19.73 6.42 -10.62
CA VAL A 17 -20.00 6.80 -9.22
C VAL A 17 -19.74 8.29 -8.97
N THR A 18 -20.24 8.81 -7.85
CA THR A 18 -19.94 10.17 -7.40
C THR A 18 -18.65 10.16 -6.56
N PRO A 19 -17.66 11.02 -6.83
CA PRO A 19 -16.45 11.07 -6.03
C PRO A 19 -16.76 11.60 -4.61
N PRO A 20 -16.27 10.94 -3.55
CA PRO A 20 -16.41 11.45 -2.19
C PRO A 20 -15.50 12.67 -1.96
N PRO A 21 -15.75 13.48 -0.92
CA PRO A 21 -14.77 14.45 -0.46
C PRO A 21 -13.54 13.70 0.07
N VAL A 22 -12.34 14.15 -0.26
CA VAL A 22 -11.07 13.55 0.19
C VAL A 22 -10.18 14.62 0.77
N ARG A 23 -9.49 14.29 1.88
CA ARG A 23 -8.51 15.18 2.49
C ARG A 23 -7.30 14.41 2.97
N ARG A 24 -6.16 15.10 3.00
CA ARG A 24 -4.93 14.59 3.60
C ARG A 24 -4.93 14.81 5.10
N LEU A 25 -4.54 13.77 5.84
CA LEU A 25 -4.28 13.80 7.27
C LEU A 25 -2.77 13.64 7.51
N THR A 26 -2.29 14.21 8.60
CA THR A 26 -0.90 14.02 9.06
C THR A 26 -0.89 13.84 10.56
N HIS A 27 -0.07 12.90 11.03
CA HIS A 27 0.10 12.59 12.44
C HIS A 27 1.60 12.61 12.77
N PRO A 28 2.05 13.45 13.71
CA PRO A 28 3.45 13.51 14.11
C PRO A 28 3.81 12.31 15.01
N LEU A 29 4.96 11.70 14.74
CA LEU A 29 5.56 10.68 15.59
C LEU A 29 6.47 11.32 16.66
N PRO A 30 6.73 10.64 17.79
CA PRO A 30 7.57 11.18 18.88
C PRO A 30 8.99 11.58 18.46
N ASP A 31 9.52 10.99 17.39
CA ASP A 31 10.86 11.28 16.86
C ASP A 31 10.88 12.37 15.77
N GLY A 32 9.75 13.04 15.55
CA GLY A 32 9.61 14.14 14.58
C GLY A 32 9.30 13.70 13.15
N ARG A 33 9.25 12.39 12.87
CA ARG A 33 8.68 11.88 11.62
C ARG A 33 7.18 12.15 11.58
N VAL A 34 6.58 12.04 10.39
CA VAL A 34 5.14 12.12 10.19
C VAL A 34 4.61 10.90 9.45
N VAL A 35 3.42 10.46 9.85
CA VAL A 35 2.58 9.53 9.09
C VAL A 35 1.50 10.33 8.39
N SER A 36 1.25 10.03 7.13
CA SER A 36 0.25 10.66 6.28
C SER A 36 -0.82 9.65 5.88
N ALA A 37 -2.03 10.12 5.66
CA ALA A 37 -3.12 9.32 5.11
C ALA A 37 -4.08 10.18 4.28
N LEU A 38 -4.86 9.51 3.43
CA LEU A 38 -6.02 10.06 2.76
C LEU A 38 -7.27 9.59 3.49
N GLN A 39 -8.11 10.53 3.93
CA GLN A 39 -9.42 10.24 4.46
C GLN A 39 -10.47 10.53 3.38
N TYR A 40 -11.21 9.50 3.02
CA TYR A 40 -12.35 9.56 2.10
C TYR A 40 -13.63 9.67 2.92
N GLY A 41 -14.42 10.70 2.64
CA GLY A 41 -15.71 10.91 3.28
C GLY A 41 -16.85 10.20 2.57
N ASP A 42 -18.06 10.64 2.88
CA ASP A 42 -19.29 10.13 2.30
C ASP A 42 -19.70 10.98 1.09
N ALA A 43 -19.86 10.33 -0.07
CA ALA A 43 -20.17 11.01 -1.33
C ALA A 43 -21.59 11.61 -1.37
N ALA A 44 -22.53 11.06 -0.60
CA ALA A 44 -23.92 11.53 -0.60
C ALA A 44 -24.10 12.79 0.27
N THR A 45 -23.35 12.88 1.37
CA THR A 45 -23.47 13.96 2.36
C THR A 45 -22.35 15.00 2.26
N GLY A 46 -21.22 14.67 1.64
CA GLY A 46 -20.02 15.51 1.64
C GLY A 46 -19.33 15.62 2.99
N ALA A 47 -19.72 14.80 3.97
CA ALA A 47 -19.14 14.79 5.31
C ALA A 47 -17.97 13.78 5.43
N TYR A 48 -17.20 13.88 6.51
CA TYR A 48 -16.16 12.92 6.87
C TYR A 48 -16.58 12.14 8.12
N PRO A 49 -17.55 11.21 8.01
CA PRO A 49 -17.84 10.32 9.12
C PRO A 49 -16.62 9.43 9.43
N PRO A 50 -16.53 8.86 10.64
CA PRO A 50 -15.43 7.98 11.01
C PRO A 50 -15.30 6.80 10.04
N PRO A 51 -14.09 6.53 9.51
CA PRO A 51 -13.87 5.40 8.61
C PRO A 51 -13.99 4.07 9.36
N ARG A 52 -14.36 3.03 8.63
CA ARG A 52 -14.44 1.64 9.14
C ARG A 52 -13.53 0.67 8.40
N VAL A 53 -12.89 1.16 7.34
CA VAL A 53 -11.95 0.43 6.50
C VAL A 53 -10.68 1.25 6.39
N THR A 54 -9.54 0.60 6.65
CA THR A 54 -8.22 1.21 6.55
C THR A 54 -7.33 0.41 5.59
N PHE A 55 -6.79 1.09 4.58
CA PHE A 55 -6.01 0.50 3.49
C PHE A 55 -4.50 0.77 3.65
N LEU A 56 -3.68 -0.28 3.52
CA LEU A 56 -2.22 -0.24 3.60
C LEU A 56 -1.61 -0.75 2.28
N HIS A 57 -0.88 0.12 1.57
CA HIS A 57 -0.28 -0.21 0.27
C HIS A 57 0.99 -1.08 0.39
N GLY A 58 1.43 -1.65 -0.74
CA GLY A 58 2.69 -2.39 -0.84
C GLY A 58 3.93 -1.52 -1.07
N ALA A 59 5.09 -2.17 -1.13
CA ALA A 59 6.38 -1.53 -1.39
C ALA A 59 6.38 -0.69 -2.68
N GLY A 60 6.91 0.53 -2.61
CA GLY A 60 7.04 1.44 -3.77
C GLY A 60 5.74 2.12 -4.21
N LEU A 61 4.62 1.87 -3.53
CA LEU A 61 3.33 2.50 -3.78
C LEU A 61 3.05 3.62 -2.77
N ASN A 62 1.82 4.14 -2.74
CA ASN A 62 1.33 5.12 -1.78
C ASN A 62 -0.20 5.00 -1.63
N ALA A 63 -0.82 5.83 -0.78
CA ALA A 63 -2.26 5.79 -0.50
C ALA A 63 -3.16 5.81 -1.76
N HIS A 64 -2.74 6.46 -2.85
CA HIS A 64 -3.54 6.58 -4.07
C HIS A 64 -3.67 5.29 -4.90
N THR A 65 -2.92 4.22 -4.60
CA THR A 65 -3.17 2.90 -5.23
C THR A 65 -4.59 2.42 -4.91
N TRP A 66 -5.19 2.91 -3.82
CA TRP A 66 -6.52 2.55 -3.36
C TRP A 66 -7.64 3.44 -3.90
N ASP A 67 -7.36 4.53 -4.61
CA ASP A 67 -8.37 5.49 -5.08
C ASP A 67 -9.58 4.79 -5.73
N THR A 68 -9.31 3.93 -6.73
CA THR A 68 -10.37 3.23 -7.49
C THR A 68 -11.09 2.19 -6.64
N THR A 69 -10.38 1.50 -5.73
CA THR A 69 -10.99 0.54 -4.79
C THR A 69 -11.91 1.25 -3.80
N VAL A 70 -11.52 2.40 -3.26
CA VAL A 70 -12.35 3.18 -2.34
C VAL A 70 -13.56 3.78 -3.05
N LEU A 71 -13.41 4.26 -4.29
CA LEU A 71 -14.54 4.68 -5.13
C LEU A 71 -15.54 3.53 -5.33
N ALA A 72 -15.05 2.33 -5.62
CA ALA A 72 -15.89 1.14 -5.79
C ALA A 72 -16.52 0.67 -4.46
N LEU A 73 -15.82 0.83 -3.33
CA LEU A 73 -16.33 0.53 -1.99
C LEU A 73 -17.55 1.40 -1.65
N GLY A 74 -17.53 2.68 -2.05
CA GLY A 74 -18.62 3.61 -1.80
C GLY A 74 -18.91 3.79 -0.30
N ARG A 75 -17.86 3.74 0.53
CA ARG A 75 -17.92 3.96 1.99
C ARG A 75 -16.77 4.88 2.44
N PRO A 76 -16.94 5.59 3.56
CA PRO A 76 -15.86 6.31 4.21
C PRO A 76 -14.69 5.38 4.55
N ALA A 77 -13.48 5.80 4.21
CA ALA A 77 -12.29 4.98 4.33
C ALA A 77 -11.04 5.80 4.62
N LEU A 78 -10.02 5.13 5.12
CA LEU A 78 -8.69 5.68 5.35
C LEU A 78 -7.69 4.92 4.48
N ALA A 79 -6.81 5.61 3.77
CA ALA A 79 -5.69 4.98 3.07
C ALA A 79 -4.38 5.61 3.55
N LEU A 80 -3.52 4.83 4.19
CA LEU A 80 -2.27 5.35 4.75
C LEU A 80 -1.17 5.37 3.69
N ASP A 81 -0.33 6.40 3.78
CA ASP A 81 1.03 6.33 3.28
C ASP A 81 1.88 5.64 4.36
N LEU A 82 2.38 4.43 4.11
CA LEU A 82 3.29 3.78 5.05
C LEU A 82 4.60 4.60 5.20
N PRO A 83 5.26 4.59 6.38
CA PRO A 83 6.58 5.20 6.52
C PRO A 83 7.53 4.80 5.38
N GLY A 84 8.26 5.77 4.85
CA GLY A 84 9.10 5.58 3.66
C GLY A 84 8.39 5.70 2.33
N HIS A 85 7.10 6.04 2.29
CA HIS A 85 6.29 6.15 1.09
C HIS A 85 5.39 7.38 1.11
N GLY A 86 4.86 7.75 -0.06
CA GLY A 86 3.91 8.84 -0.20
C GLY A 86 4.35 10.13 0.49
N ASP A 87 3.46 10.71 1.27
CA ASP A 87 3.75 11.94 2.03
C ASP A 87 4.10 11.64 3.51
N SER A 88 4.33 10.37 3.85
CA SER A 88 4.93 9.96 5.12
C SER A 88 6.44 10.16 5.10
N SER A 89 7.01 10.40 6.28
CA SER A 89 8.45 10.57 6.44
C SER A 89 9.22 9.30 6.09
N TRP A 90 10.43 9.49 5.57
CA TRP A 90 11.38 8.40 5.42
C TRP A 90 12.03 8.08 6.77
N ARG A 91 12.45 6.82 6.91
CA ARG A 91 13.22 6.34 8.04
C ARG A 91 14.71 6.45 7.76
N ALA A 92 15.43 7.16 8.64
CA ALA A 92 16.88 7.29 8.55
C ALA A 92 17.61 5.95 8.77
N ASP A 93 17.04 5.05 9.57
CA ASP A 93 17.56 3.71 9.83
C ASP A 93 17.21 2.69 8.74
N ALA A 94 16.41 3.09 7.74
CA ALA A 94 15.87 2.24 6.68
C ALA A 94 15.13 0.98 7.17
N ALA A 95 14.70 0.93 8.43
CA ALA A 95 14.03 -0.22 9.03
C ALA A 95 12.53 -0.22 8.68
N TYR A 96 12.20 -0.73 7.50
CA TYR A 96 10.83 -0.76 6.97
C TYR A 96 10.13 -2.12 7.19
N THR A 97 10.43 -2.80 8.31
CA THR A 97 9.86 -4.14 8.55
C THR A 97 8.41 -3.98 8.95
N ALA A 98 7.59 -5.01 8.70
CA ALA A 98 6.17 -5.00 9.08
C ALA A 98 5.95 -4.53 10.53
N THR A 99 6.77 -5.00 11.48
CA THR A 99 6.69 -4.60 12.89
C THR A 99 7.03 -3.12 13.13
N HIS A 100 8.07 -2.59 12.48
CA HIS A 100 8.42 -1.17 12.61
C HIS A 100 7.35 -0.27 11.99
N LEU A 101 6.83 -0.66 10.82
CA LEU A 101 5.75 0.05 10.14
C LEU A 101 4.47 0.02 10.96
N ALA A 102 4.11 -1.14 11.53
CA ALA A 102 2.94 -1.29 12.40
C ALA A 102 3.02 -0.39 13.64
N ALA A 103 4.19 -0.36 14.29
CA ALA A 103 4.43 0.51 15.44
C ALA A 103 4.31 2.01 15.08
N ASP A 104 4.85 2.41 13.93
CA ASP A 104 4.79 3.80 13.47
C ASP A 104 3.34 4.25 13.15
N ILE A 105 2.48 3.37 12.63
CA ILE A 105 1.11 3.76 12.22
C ILE A 105 0.06 3.58 13.31
N ALA A 106 0.35 2.84 14.39
CA ALA A 106 -0.64 2.43 15.38
C ALA A 106 -1.38 3.61 16.03
N ASP A 107 -0.65 4.65 16.47
CA ASP A 107 -1.23 5.81 17.14
C ASP A 107 -2.03 6.68 16.16
N ALA A 108 -1.56 6.82 14.92
CA ALA A 108 -2.27 7.53 13.88
C ALA A 108 -3.61 6.86 13.53
N VAL A 109 -3.62 5.53 13.39
CA VAL A 109 -4.86 4.76 13.18
C VAL A 109 -5.80 4.93 14.36
N ALA A 110 -5.30 4.84 15.60
CA ALA A 110 -6.11 5.04 16.80
C ALA A 110 -6.69 6.46 16.91
N GLU A 111 -6.00 7.48 16.42
CA GLU A 111 -6.50 8.87 16.42
C GLU A 111 -7.56 9.12 15.33
N TRP A 112 -7.36 8.56 14.13
CA TRP A 112 -8.21 8.84 12.97
C TRP A 112 -9.46 7.95 12.86
N THR A 113 -9.60 6.99 13.78
CA THR A 113 -10.68 6.00 13.81
C THR A 113 -11.34 5.98 15.18
N ASP A 114 -12.61 5.59 15.25
CA ASP A 114 -13.36 5.51 16.52
C ASP A 114 -13.90 4.11 16.83
N ALA A 115 -13.57 3.14 15.98
CA ALA A 115 -14.01 1.75 16.08
C ALA A 115 -12.97 0.81 15.46
N PRO A 116 -12.95 -0.48 15.83
CA PRO A 116 -12.10 -1.47 15.18
C PRO A 116 -12.35 -1.53 13.67
N GLN A 117 -11.27 -1.51 12.91
CA GLN A 117 -11.26 -1.36 11.45
C GLN A 117 -11.19 -2.71 10.74
N VAL A 118 -11.76 -2.78 9.53
CA VAL A 118 -11.32 -3.75 8.53
C VAL A 118 -9.99 -3.26 7.97
N LEU A 119 -8.90 -3.97 8.26
CA LEU A 119 -7.59 -3.65 7.69
C LEU A 119 -7.42 -4.37 6.36
N VAL A 120 -7.17 -3.62 5.29
CA VAL A 120 -6.92 -4.15 3.95
C VAL A 120 -5.48 -3.83 3.58
N GLY A 121 -4.63 -4.86 3.52
CA GLY A 121 -3.20 -4.68 3.29
C GLY A 121 -2.72 -5.44 2.07
N GLN A 122 -2.06 -4.76 1.14
CA GLN A 122 -1.41 -5.39 -0.01
C GLN A 122 0.09 -5.55 0.22
N SER A 123 0.63 -6.73 -0.04
CA SER A 123 2.09 -6.96 0.04
C SER A 123 2.70 -6.53 1.38
N LEU A 124 3.65 -5.59 1.38
CA LEU A 124 4.18 -4.97 2.59
C LEU A 124 3.09 -4.50 3.56
N GLY A 125 2.00 -3.91 3.03
CA GLY A 125 0.85 -3.49 3.82
C GLY A 125 0.08 -4.65 4.43
N GLY A 126 0.03 -5.83 3.78
CA GLY A 126 -0.60 -7.04 4.33
C GLY A 126 0.16 -7.58 5.55
N LEU A 127 1.50 -7.64 5.45
CA LEU A 127 2.35 -8.03 6.57
C LEU A 127 2.29 -7.00 7.71
N THR A 128 2.29 -5.71 7.36
CA THR A 128 2.14 -4.60 8.32
C THR A 128 0.80 -4.67 9.04
N ALA A 129 -0.29 -4.96 8.31
CA ALA A 129 -1.61 -5.12 8.90
C ALA A 129 -1.66 -6.29 9.88
N ALA A 130 -1.06 -7.44 9.55
CA ALA A 130 -0.95 -8.58 10.47
C ALA A 130 -0.16 -8.21 11.75
N ALA A 131 0.98 -7.52 11.60
CA ALA A 131 1.77 -7.04 12.72
C ALA A 131 1.01 -6.02 13.59
N LEU A 132 0.24 -5.11 12.97
CA LEU A 132 -0.61 -4.15 13.69
C LEU A 132 -1.73 -4.87 14.45
N THR A 133 -2.37 -5.87 13.85
CA THR A 133 -3.41 -6.66 14.52
C THR A 133 -2.87 -7.37 15.76
N ARG A 134 -1.65 -7.89 15.71
CA ARG A 134 -0.98 -8.46 16.91
C ARG A 134 -0.65 -7.38 17.94
N LEU A 135 -0.15 -6.23 17.51
CA LEU A 135 0.28 -5.14 18.39
C LEU A 135 -0.90 -4.43 19.08
N ARG A 136 -1.99 -4.23 18.34
CA ARG A 136 -3.20 -3.49 18.72
C ARG A 136 -4.45 -4.23 18.24
N PRO A 137 -4.77 -5.40 18.81
CA PRO A 137 -5.97 -6.16 18.43
C PRO A 137 -7.27 -5.38 18.68
N ASP A 138 -7.24 -4.39 19.57
CA ASP A 138 -8.36 -3.46 19.82
C ASP A 138 -8.69 -2.55 18.63
N LEU A 139 -7.76 -2.34 17.70
CA LEU A 139 -7.96 -1.50 16.51
C LEU A 139 -8.48 -2.28 15.31
N VAL A 140 -8.56 -3.62 15.38
CA VAL A 140 -8.80 -4.46 14.19
C VAL A 140 -10.01 -5.37 14.40
N ARG A 141 -10.99 -5.21 13.50
CA ARG A 141 -12.17 -6.07 13.39
C ARG A 141 -11.88 -7.32 12.56
N SER A 142 -11.27 -7.13 11.40
CA SER A 142 -10.99 -8.17 10.41
C SER A 142 -9.80 -7.76 9.56
N LEU A 143 -9.13 -8.75 8.97
CA LEU A 143 -7.92 -8.57 8.20
C LEU A 143 -8.10 -9.12 6.78
N VAL A 144 -7.97 -8.27 5.77
CA VAL A 144 -7.92 -8.64 4.35
C VAL A 144 -6.49 -8.49 3.86
N ILE A 145 -5.84 -9.62 3.57
CA ILE A 145 -4.47 -9.68 3.05
C ILE A 145 -4.53 -9.87 1.55
N VAL A 146 -3.94 -8.94 0.80
CA VAL A 146 -3.91 -8.97 -0.66
C VAL A 146 -2.53 -9.43 -1.14
N ASP A 147 -2.53 -10.64 -1.66
CA ASP A 147 -1.47 -11.28 -2.42
C ASP A 147 -0.07 -11.28 -1.75
N ILE A 148 -0.03 -11.67 -0.48
CA ILE A 148 1.22 -11.91 0.27
C ILE A 148 1.03 -12.89 1.42
N THR A 149 2.09 -13.58 1.80
CA THR A 149 2.19 -14.34 3.05
C THR A 149 3.61 -14.19 3.62
N PRO A 150 3.83 -14.39 4.93
CA PRO A 150 5.18 -14.39 5.48
C PRO A 150 6.07 -15.45 4.81
N GLY A 151 7.35 -15.14 4.61
CA GLY A 151 8.31 -16.08 4.02
C GLY A 151 8.30 -16.16 2.49
N ILE A 152 7.36 -15.51 1.80
CA ILE A 152 7.48 -15.27 0.37
C ILE A 152 8.63 -14.30 0.12
N ASP A 153 9.56 -14.70 -0.74
CA ASP A 153 10.52 -13.80 -1.35
C ASP A 153 9.86 -13.17 -2.60
N PRO A 154 9.51 -11.87 -2.58
CA PRO A 154 8.89 -11.20 -3.73
C PRO A 154 9.86 -11.05 -4.92
N ASP A 155 11.07 -11.62 -4.85
CA ASP A 155 12.10 -11.55 -5.88
C ASP A 155 11.74 -12.20 -7.24
N ALA A 156 10.58 -12.87 -7.35
CA ALA A 156 10.00 -13.24 -8.65
C ALA A 156 9.54 -11.98 -9.42
N GLY A 157 10.48 -11.16 -9.87
CA GLY A 157 10.25 -9.86 -10.53
C GLY A 157 11.18 -8.74 -10.08
N ALA A 158 11.95 -8.93 -8.99
CA ALA A 158 12.79 -7.89 -8.42
C ALA A 158 13.91 -7.37 -9.33
N ALA A 159 14.38 -8.17 -10.30
CA ALA A 159 15.35 -7.68 -11.27
C ALA A 159 14.79 -6.55 -12.15
N GLN A 160 13.51 -6.62 -12.53
CA GLN A 160 12.85 -5.61 -13.35
C GLN A 160 12.52 -4.36 -12.54
N ILE A 161 12.08 -4.52 -11.30
CA ILE A 161 11.83 -3.42 -10.36
C ILE A 161 13.14 -2.71 -9.99
N ALA A 162 14.19 -3.47 -9.67
CA ALA A 162 15.51 -2.93 -9.38
C ALA A 162 16.08 -2.19 -10.60
N ALA A 163 15.93 -2.75 -11.81
CA ALA A 163 16.35 -2.06 -13.03
C ALA A 163 15.55 -0.77 -13.29
N PHE A 164 14.26 -0.75 -12.98
CA PHE A 164 13.43 0.45 -13.09
C PHE A 164 13.88 1.55 -12.13
N PHE A 165 14.23 1.20 -10.88
CA PHE A 165 14.73 2.17 -9.90
C PHE A 165 16.22 2.48 -10.03
N ALA A 166 16.99 1.66 -10.72
CA ALA A 166 18.42 1.89 -10.94
C ALA A 166 18.66 3.13 -11.82
N GLY A 167 19.61 3.97 -11.43
CA GLY A 167 20.01 5.17 -12.17
C GLY A 167 19.70 6.45 -11.38
N PRO A 168 19.33 7.56 -12.05
CA PRO A 168 19.13 8.82 -11.36
C PRO A 168 18.03 8.70 -10.30
N THR A 169 18.29 9.21 -9.10
CA THR A 169 17.31 9.28 -8.01
C THR A 169 16.41 10.51 -8.10
N ASP A 170 16.73 11.45 -9.00
CA ASP A 170 15.95 12.64 -9.27
C ASP A 170 16.04 13.13 -10.74
N TRP A 171 15.06 13.94 -11.15
CA TRP A 171 14.84 14.37 -12.54
C TRP A 171 14.55 15.87 -12.62
N ALA A 172 14.69 16.47 -13.81
CA ALA A 172 14.36 17.89 -13.99
C ALA A 172 12.85 18.13 -14.12
N ARG A 173 12.11 17.14 -14.63
CA ARG A 173 10.67 17.21 -14.89
C ARG A 173 10.03 15.83 -14.79
N ARG A 174 8.76 15.80 -14.40
CA ARG A 174 7.97 14.55 -14.30
C ARG A 174 7.89 13.80 -15.62
N ASP A 175 7.86 14.50 -16.74
CA ASP A 175 7.82 13.86 -18.07
C ASP A 175 8.99 12.87 -18.29
N GLU A 176 10.17 13.12 -17.70
CA GLU A 176 11.30 12.17 -17.80
C GLU A 176 11.01 10.84 -17.11
N LEU A 177 10.31 10.90 -15.97
CA LEU A 177 9.82 9.70 -15.28
C LEU A 177 8.70 9.02 -16.07
N VAL A 178 7.83 9.78 -16.73
CA VAL A 178 6.77 9.22 -17.59
C VAL A 178 7.38 8.47 -18.78
N GLU A 179 8.33 9.07 -19.49
CA GLU A 179 9.05 8.38 -20.57
C GLU A 179 9.77 7.13 -20.07
N ARG A 180 10.39 7.21 -18.88
CA ARG A 180 11.05 6.05 -18.26
C ARG A 180 10.05 4.94 -17.93
N ALA A 181 8.91 5.26 -17.32
CA ALA A 181 7.88 4.29 -16.99
C ALA A 181 7.40 3.57 -18.27
N LEU A 182 7.07 4.34 -19.32
CA LEU A 182 6.63 3.80 -20.60
C LEU A 182 7.70 2.92 -21.26
N ALA A 183 8.98 3.31 -21.20
CA ALA A 183 10.08 2.51 -21.75
C ALA A 183 10.27 1.17 -21.03
N PHE A 184 9.87 1.07 -19.76
CA PHE A 184 9.85 -0.18 -18.98
C PHE A 184 8.51 -0.94 -19.10
N GLY A 185 7.58 -0.47 -19.94
CA GLY A 185 6.24 -1.06 -20.10
C GLY A 185 5.32 -0.82 -18.91
N LEU A 186 5.67 0.11 -18.01
CA LEU A 186 4.88 0.46 -16.84
C LEU A 186 3.85 1.54 -17.18
N GLY A 187 2.67 1.44 -16.57
CA GLY A 187 1.58 2.41 -16.72
C GLY A 187 0.68 2.20 -17.94
N GLY A 188 1.01 1.29 -18.86
CA GLY A 188 0.16 0.96 -20.01
C GLY A 188 0.03 2.12 -21.00
N THR A 189 -0.97 2.99 -20.80
CA THR A 189 -1.15 4.21 -21.61
C THR A 189 -0.32 5.36 -21.06
N ARG A 190 -0.02 6.35 -21.91
CA ARG A 190 0.68 7.58 -21.46
C ARG A 190 -0.09 8.33 -20.36
N GLU A 191 -1.41 8.33 -20.44
CA GLU A 191 -2.27 8.99 -19.44
C GLU A 191 -2.16 8.30 -18.08
N ALA A 192 -2.30 6.98 -18.03
CA ALA A 192 -2.16 6.21 -16.79
C ALA A 192 -0.73 6.28 -16.23
N ALA A 193 0.30 6.25 -17.09
CA ALA A 193 1.68 6.49 -16.68
C ALA A 193 1.87 7.91 -16.09
N THR A 194 1.26 8.93 -16.70
CA THR A 194 1.34 10.32 -16.22
C THR A 194 0.69 10.46 -14.84
N ARG A 195 -0.52 9.90 -14.66
CA ARG A 195 -1.20 9.86 -13.35
C ARG A 195 -0.32 9.15 -12.32
N SER A 196 0.15 7.95 -12.64
CA SER A 196 0.98 7.15 -11.73
C SER A 196 2.26 7.89 -11.32
N VAL A 197 2.99 8.46 -12.27
CA VAL A 197 4.20 9.25 -11.99
C VAL A 197 3.88 10.48 -11.18
N PHE A 198 2.80 11.19 -11.48
CA PHE A 198 2.40 12.38 -10.73
C PHE A 198 2.18 12.05 -9.25
N LEU A 199 1.41 10.98 -8.97
CA LEU A 199 1.05 10.59 -7.60
C LEU A 199 2.23 9.98 -6.83
N ASN A 200 3.14 9.30 -7.51
CA ASN A 200 4.32 8.67 -6.90
C ASN A 200 5.55 9.58 -6.82
N SER A 201 5.50 10.82 -7.34
CA SER A 201 6.63 11.76 -7.32
C SER A 201 6.29 13.10 -6.65
N ARG A 202 7.32 13.77 -6.13
CA ARG A 202 7.24 15.13 -5.59
C ARG A 202 8.29 16.03 -6.21
N VAL A 203 8.02 17.34 -6.19
CA VAL A 203 8.98 18.36 -6.57
C VAL A 203 9.63 18.90 -5.30
N ARG A 204 10.95 18.78 -5.21
CA ARG A 204 11.76 19.30 -4.09
C ARG A 204 11.86 20.83 -4.15
N ALA A 205 12.33 21.43 -3.06
CA ALA A 205 12.50 22.89 -2.96
C ALA A 205 13.48 23.47 -4.01
N ASP A 206 14.42 22.66 -4.51
CA ASP A 206 15.36 23.02 -5.59
C ASP A 206 14.78 22.81 -7.00
N GLY A 207 13.50 22.44 -7.11
CA GLY A 207 12.81 22.21 -8.38
C GLY A 207 13.05 20.83 -8.99
N ARG A 208 13.86 19.97 -8.38
CA ARG A 208 14.09 18.60 -8.86
C ARG A 208 12.91 17.70 -8.49
N VAL A 209 12.60 16.74 -9.34
CA VAL A 209 11.55 15.75 -9.12
C VAL A 209 12.18 14.48 -8.55
N GLU A 210 11.60 13.91 -7.50
CA GLU A 210 12.04 12.62 -6.96
C GLU A 210 10.85 11.69 -6.67
N TRP A 211 11.12 10.40 -6.54
CA TRP A 211 10.15 9.45 -6.02
C TRP A 211 9.77 9.80 -4.58
N LYS A 212 8.49 9.65 -4.25
CA LYS A 212 7.98 9.80 -2.89
C LYS A 212 8.43 8.66 -1.97
N HIS A 213 8.76 7.50 -2.52
CA HIS A 213 9.23 6.36 -1.73
C HIS A 213 10.76 6.36 -1.55
N HIS A 214 11.23 5.96 -0.36
CA HIS A 214 12.66 5.91 -0.02
C HIS A 214 13.41 4.83 -0.81
N PHE A 215 12.71 3.81 -1.33
CA PHE A 215 13.34 2.62 -1.89
C PHE A 215 14.18 2.90 -3.14
N ALA A 216 13.84 3.92 -3.94
CA ALA A 216 14.68 4.32 -5.06
C ALA A 216 16.03 4.87 -4.59
N HIS A 217 16.06 5.61 -3.47
CA HIS A 217 17.31 6.10 -2.89
C HIS A 217 18.12 4.98 -2.27
N LEU A 218 17.48 4.07 -1.51
CA LEU A 218 18.15 2.91 -0.93
C LEU A 218 18.78 2.01 -1.99
N ALA A 219 18.09 1.77 -3.10
CA ALA A 219 18.60 0.96 -4.20
C ALA A 219 19.84 1.58 -4.89
N ASN A 220 20.01 2.90 -4.83
CA ASN A 220 21.12 3.62 -5.49
C ASN A 220 22.21 4.12 -4.52
N ALA A 221 21.99 4.06 -3.20
CA ALA A 221 22.97 4.48 -2.19
C ALA A 221 24.04 3.41 -1.91
N ALA A 222 23.81 2.15 -2.29
CA ALA A 222 24.77 1.07 -2.13
C ALA A 222 25.78 1.01 -3.30
N PRO A 223 27.09 0.75 -3.06
CA PRO A 223 28.06 0.61 -4.14
C PRO A 223 27.64 -0.53 -5.09
N ALA A 224 27.61 -0.26 -6.39
CA ALA A 224 27.19 -1.23 -7.40
C ALA A 224 27.89 -2.58 -7.24
N GLY A 225 27.14 -3.62 -6.87
CA GLY A 225 27.50 -5.01 -7.16
C GLY A 225 27.91 -5.92 -6.01
N THR A 226 27.16 -5.97 -4.90
CA THR A 226 27.22 -7.17 -4.04
C THR A 226 25.82 -7.70 -3.72
N ALA A 227 25.70 -9.02 -3.55
CA ALA A 227 24.48 -9.69 -3.11
C ALA A 227 23.92 -9.18 -1.75
N SER A 228 24.64 -8.26 -1.09
CA SER A 228 24.27 -7.59 0.17
C SER A 228 23.12 -6.58 0.02
N ASP A 229 22.94 -5.99 -1.16
CA ASP A 229 22.00 -4.88 -1.38
C ASP A 229 20.55 -5.37 -1.36
N ARG A 230 20.31 -6.54 -1.94
CA ARG A 230 19.02 -7.24 -1.82
C ARG A 230 18.81 -7.77 -0.41
N ALA A 231 19.87 -8.19 0.29
CA ALA A 231 19.76 -8.67 1.67
C ALA A 231 19.40 -7.55 2.66
N ALA A 232 19.80 -6.30 2.43
CA ALA A 232 19.43 -5.16 3.27
C ALA A 232 17.96 -4.75 3.07
N LEU A 233 17.47 -4.63 1.83
CA LEU A 233 16.04 -4.40 1.56
C LEU A 233 15.19 -5.59 2.02
N ARG A 234 15.67 -6.83 1.81
CA ARG A 234 15.04 -8.05 2.34
C ARG A 234 15.00 -8.03 3.86
N SER A 235 16.12 -7.82 4.56
CA SER A 235 16.17 -7.77 6.04
C SER A 235 15.33 -6.62 6.58
N ALA A 236 15.24 -5.50 5.84
CA ALA A 236 14.38 -4.39 6.17
C ALA A 236 12.90 -4.71 5.98
N ILE A 237 12.51 -5.80 5.32
CA ILE A 237 11.10 -6.19 5.09
C ILE A 237 10.77 -7.55 5.77
N SER A 238 11.75 -8.44 5.89
CA SER A 238 11.61 -9.83 6.32
C SER A 238 12.02 -10.00 7.79
N ALA A 239 11.02 -9.95 8.67
CA ALA A 239 11.02 -10.70 9.92
C ALA A 239 10.08 -11.91 9.76
N SER A 240 10.16 -12.91 10.65
CA SER A 240 9.26 -14.08 10.64
C SER A 240 7.82 -13.69 10.99
N GLY A 241 7.06 -13.20 10.01
CA GLY A 241 5.68 -12.74 10.19
C GLY A 241 4.66 -13.85 10.47
N TRP A 242 5.06 -15.12 10.47
CA TRP A 242 4.18 -16.24 10.79
C TRP A 242 3.68 -16.21 12.24
N GLU A 243 4.49 -15.73 13.18
CA GLU A 243 4.07 -15.53 14.57
C GLU A 243 3.10 -14.36 14.72
N ASP A 244 3.22 -13.34 13.86
CA ASP A 244 2.26 -12.23 13.83
C ASP A 244 0.91 -12.72 13.34
N LEU A 245 0.90 -13.44 12.22
CA LEU A 245 -0.30 -13.99 11.61
C LEU A 245 -1.01 -15.00 12.53
N ALA A 246 -0.27 -15.93 13.15
CA ALA A 246 -0.84 -16.94 14.03
C ALA A 246 -1.43 -16.35 15.34
N ALA A 247 -1.03 -15.13 15.71
CA ALA A 247 -1.56 -14.42 16.87
C ALA A 247 -2.83 -13.60 16.55
N VAL A 248 -3.21 -13.48 15.27
CA VAL A 248 -4.41 -12.74 14.86
C VAL A 248 -5.65 -13.54 15.23
N SER A 249 -6.46 -12.99 16.15
CA SER A 249 -7.75 -13.56 16.55
C SER A 249 -8.93 -13.06 15.70
N ALA A 250 -8.72 -12.00 14.91
CA ALA A 250 -9.73 -11.45 14.01
C ALA A 250 -9.92 -12.36 12.77
N PRO A 251 -11.10 -12.37 12.14
CA PRO A 251 -11.30 -13.05 10.86
C PRO A 251 -10.29 -12.59 9.81
N ILE A 252 -9.75 -13.55 9.04
CA ILE A 252 -8.73 -13.28 8.02
C ILE A 252 -9.25 -13.73 6.65
N VAL A 253 -9.16 -12.84 5.66
CA VAL A 253 -9.36 -13.13 4.25
C VAL A 253 -8.04 -12.97 3.52
N LEU A 254 -7.53 -14.03 2.91
CA LEU A 254 -6.41 -13.98 1.97
C LEU A 254 -6.95 -13.90 0.54
N VAL A 255 -6.76 -12.75 -0.11
CA VAL A 255 -7.07 -12.54 -1.53
C VAL A 255 -5.80 -12.81 -2.35
N ARG A 256 -5.78 -13.94 -3.06
CA ARG A 256 -4.66 -14.39 -3.88
C ARG A 256 -4.91 -14.08 -5.36
N GLY A 257 -3.96 -13.41 -6.01
CA GLY A 257 -3.93 -13.30 -7.46
C GLY A 257 -3.49 -14.62 -8.10
N GLU A 258 -4.19 -15.10 -9.13
CA GLU A 258 -3.79 -16.29 -9.89
C GLU A 258 -2.36 -16.18 -10.45
N ARG A 259 -1.98 -14.97 -10.86
CA ARG A 259 -0.66 -14.61 -11.40
C ARG A 259 0.15 -13.76 -10.41
N GLY A 260 -0.25 -13.76 -9.14
CA GLY A 260 0.37 -13.02 -8.06
C GLY A 260 1.60 -13.70 -7.47
N PHE A 261 2.10 -13.17 -6.36
CA PHE A 261 3.23 -13.70 -5.61
C PHE A 261 2.86 -14.93 -4.79
N VAL A 262 1.63 -15.00 -4.28
CA VAL A 262 1.18 -16.14 -3.46
C VAL A 262 0.90 -17.31 -4.39
N THR A 263 1.69 -18.37 -4.27
CA THR A 263 1.44 -19.62 -5.00
C THR A 263 0.40 -20.49 -4.26
N ALA A 264 -0.10 -21.54 -4.91
CA ALA A 264 -0.99 -22.50 -4.24
C ALA A 264 -0.31 -23.19 -3.03
N PRO A 265 0.97 -23.62 -3.11
CA PRO A 265 1.72 -24.09 -1.93
C PRO A 265 1.83 -23.07 -0.80
N ASP A 266 2.03 -21.78 -1.11
CA ASP A 266 2.10 -20.74 -0.09
C ASP A 266 0.76 -20.55 0.63
N ALA A 267 -0.36 -20.64 -0.11
CA ALA A 267 -1.71 -20.61 0.44
C ALA A 267 -2.00 -21.83 1.34
N GLU A 268 -1.44 -23.00 1.04
CA GLU A 268 -1.55 -24.18 1.92
C GLU A 268 -0.76 -23.99 3.22
N THR A 269 0.46 -23.43 3.12
CA THR A 269 1.27 -23.07 4.27
C THR A 269 0.54 -22.03 5.14
N PHE A 270 -0.08 -21.03 4.50
CA PHE A 270 -0.90 -20.03 5.17
C PHE A 270 -2.05 -20.66 5.96
N ARG A 271 -2.79 -21.61 5.36
CA ARG A 271 -3.88 -22.32 6.04
C ARG A 271 -3.40 -23.12 7.26
N THR A 272 -2.16 -23.59 7.26
CA THR A 272 -1.59 -24.27 8.43
C THR A 272 -1.40 -23.32 9.63
N HIS A 273 -1.11 -22.04 9.37
CA HIS A 273 -0.94 -21.02 10.41
C HIS A 273 -2.24 -20.27 10.77
N ALA A 274 -3.18 -20.19 9.83
CA ALA A 274 -4.48 -19.55 10.00
C ALA A 274 -5.58 -20.49 9.47
N PRO A 275 -5.95 -21.54 10.22
CA PRO A 275 -6.87 -22.58 9.75
C PRO A 275 -8.29 -22.08 9.47
N ASP A 276 -8.72 -21.03 10.18
CA ASP A 276 -10.04 -20.42 10.03
C ASP A 276 -10.08 -19.30 8.97
N ALA A 277 -8.96 -19.05 8.26
CA ALA A 277 -8.91 -18.01 7.26
C ALA A 277 -9.66 -18.40 5.96
N THR A 278 -10.36 -17.43 5.40
CA THR A 278 -10.98 -17.57 4.07
C THR A 278 -9.94 -17.25 3.00
N ILE A 279 -9.76 -18.14 2.02
CA ILE A 279 -8.83 -17.93 0.90
C ILE A 279 -9.64 -17.75 -0.39
N VAL A 280 -9.54 -16.56 -0.99
CA VAL A 280 -10.21 -16.19 -2.24
C VAL A 280 -9.17 -16.08 -3.34
N VAL A 281 -9.38 -16.76 -4.47
CA VAL A 281 -8.50 -16.68 -5.64
C VAL A 281 -9.17 -15.83 -6.72
N VAL A 282 -8.45 -14.86 -7.27
CA VAL A 282 -8.96 -13.92 -8.28
C VAL A 282 -8.06 -13.88 -9.52
N PRO A 283 -8.59 -13.62 -10.74
CA PRO A 283 -7.84 -13.67 -11.99
C PRO A 283 -6.94 -12.44 -12.23
N ALA A 284 -6.20 -12.00 -11.22
CA ALA A 284 -5.28 -10.86 -11.24
C ALA A 284 -3.81 -11.27 -11.02
N GLY A 285 -2.90 -10.34 -11.31
CA GLY A 285 -1.52 -10.37 -10.80
C GLY A 285 -1.43 -9.87 -9.35
N HIS A 286 -0.24 -9.41 -8.97
CA HIS A 286 0.07 -8.99 -7.59
C HIS A 286 -0.67 -7.70 -7.15
N ASN A 287 -0.96 -6.81 -8.10
CA ASN A 287 -1.66 -5.55 -7.83
C ASN A 287 -3.17 -5.70 -8.05
N VAL A 288 -3.80 -6.60 -7.28
CA VAL A 288 -5.25 -6.88 -7.36
C VAL A 288 -6.09 -5.60 -7.24
N GLN A 289 -5.65 -4.66 -6.40
CA GLN A 289 -6.32 -3.38 -6.19
C GLN A 289 -6.36 -2.50 -7.44
N GLU A 290 -5.41 -2.68 -8.36
CA GLU A 290 -5.35 -1.94 -9.63
C GLU A 290 -6.03 -2.69 -10.78
N GLU A 291 -5.90 -4.03 -10.82
CA GLU A 291 -6.49 -4.87 -11.88
C GLU A 291 -7.98 -5.16 -11.66
N LEU A 292 -8.40 -5.40 -10.40
CA LEU A 292 -9.76 -5.80 -10.01
C LEU A 292 -10.28 -4.96 -8.83
N PRO A 293 -10.32 -3.62 -8.92
CA PRO A 293 -10.75 -2.75 -7.81
C PRO A 293 -12.19 -3.02 -7.36
N VAL A 294 -13.12 -3.27 -8.30
CA VAL A 294 -14.54 -3.50 -7.98
C VAL A 294 -14.75 -4.86 -7.29
N PRO A 295 -14.23 -6.00 -7.82
CA PRO A 295 -14.27 -7.26 -7.08
C PRO A 295 -13.59 -7.21 -5.70
N LEU A 296 -12.45 -6.53 -5.59
CA LEU A 296 -11.78 -6.38 -4.30
C LEU A 296 -12.62 -5.58 -3.31
N ALA A 297 -13.24 -4.48 -3.75
CA ALA A 297 -14.13 -3.69 -2.91
C ALA A 297 -15.32 -4.51 -2.38
N ALA A 298 -15.89 -5.40 -3.20
CA ALA A 298 -16.97 -6.30 -2.74
C ALA A 298 -16.52 -7.23 -1.61
N LEU A 299 -15.32 -7.83 -1.71
CA LEU A 299 -14.75 -8.66 -0.63
C LEU A 299 -14.52 -7.85 0.65
N VAL A 300 -14.18 -6.58 0.54
CA VAL A 300 -14.02 -5.68 1.68
C VAL A 300 -15.36 -5.32 2.32
N VAL A 301 -16.43 -5.19 1.53
CA VAL A 301 -17.80 -5.03 2.06
C VAL A 301 -18.22 -6.27 2.84
N ASP A 302 -18.01 -7.47 2.29
CA ASP A 302 -18.34 -8.72 2.99
C ASP A 302 -17.62 -8.79 4.34
N ALA A 303 -16.31 -8.47 4.38
CA ALA A 303 -15.52 -8.45 5.63
C ALA A 303 -15.90 -7.33 6.62
N LEU A 304 -16.68 -6.33 6.18
CA LEU A 304 -17.19 -5.24 7.02
C LEU A 304 -18.55 -5.59 7.65
N ASP A 305 -19.36 -6.37 6.94
CA ASP A 305 -20.73 -6.74 7.34
C ASP A 305 -20.79 -8.02 8.20
N GLU A 306 -19.69 -8.77 8.30
CA GLU A 306 -19.47 -9.87 9.26
C GLU A 306 -19.27 -9.38 10.72
#